data_AF-A0A7K2MI80-F1
#
_entry.id   AF-A0A7K2MI80-F1
#
_cell.length_a   1.000
_cell.length_b   1.000
_cell.length_c   1.000
_cell.angle_alpha   90.00
_cell.angle_beta   90.00
_cell.angle_gamma   90.00
#
_symmetry.space_group_name_H-M   'P 1'
#
loop_
_entity.id
_entity.type
_entity.pdbx_description
1 polymer ?
#
loop_
_entity_poly.entity_id
_entity_poly.type
_entity_poly.pdbx_seq_one_letter_code
_entity_poly.pdbx_strand_id
1 'polypeptide(L)'
;MTDAPPAFELLPGAPHSPVLLHVPHSSRDIPADVRPGIVLSDAELERELDHMTDSHTAEIAGRAAELAGLTPWRFVNRASRLVVDPERFPDEREEMTAVGMGAVYTRTSHREVLRPDGTDPEPL
;
A
#
# COMPACT_ATOMS: atom_id res chain seq x y z
N MET A 1 -5.69 16.82 15.65
CA MET A 1 -6.03 15.38 15.56
C MET A 1 -6.59 15.17 14.18
N THR A 2 -5.77 14.66 13.27
CA THR A 2 -6.20 14.28 11.92
C THR A 2 -7.09 13.04 12.05
N ASP A 3 -8.34 13.16 11.61
CA ASP A 3 -9.29 12.06 11.50
C ASP A 3 -8.91 11.19 10.29
N ALA A 4 -7.69 10.66 10.31
CA ALA A 4 -7.19 9.81 9.25
C ALA A 4 -7.87 8.43 9.40
N PRO A 5 -8.47 7.90 8.33
CA PRO A 5 -9.02 6.55 8.37
C PRO A 5 -7.91 5.55 8.73
N PRO A 6 -8.27 4.40 9.32
CA PRO A 6 -7.27 3.39 9.70
C PRO A 6 -6.47 2.94 8.48
N ALA A 7 -5.16 2.70 8.66
CA ALA A 7 -4.25 2.31 7.57
C ALA A 7 -4.58 0.94 6.96
N PHE A 8 -5.40 0.13 7.64
CA PHE A 8 -5.89 -1.15 7.15
C PHE A 8 -7.27 -1.46 7.72
N GLU A 9 -7.92 -2.48 7.16
CA GLU A 9 -9.17 -3.06 7.64
C GLU A 9 -9.04 -4.58 7.70
N LEU A 10 -9.45 -5.16 8.83
CA LEU A 10 -9.60 -6.62 8.97
C LEU A 10 -11.09 -6.96 8.82
N LEU A 11 -11.46 -7.48 7.66
CA LEU A 11 -12.82 -7.91 7.36
C LEU A 11 -13.06 -9.31 7.95
N PRO A 12 -14.17 -9.50 8.67
CA PRO A 12 -14.43 -10.74 9.39
C PRO A 12 -14.59 -11.92 8.42
N GLY A 13 -13.88 -13.00 8.72
CA GLY A 13 -14.12 -14.33 8.17
C GLY A 13 -14.99 -15.17 9.10
N ALA A 14 -15.19 -16.45 8.76
CA ALA A 14 -15.77 -17.39 9.71
C ALA A 14 -14.83 -17.55 10.93
N PRO A 15 -15.34 -17.65 12.18
CA PRO A 15 -14.50 -17.66 13.39
C PRO A 15 -13.42 -18.75 13.42
N HIS A 16 -13.63 -19.88 12.74
CA HIS A 16 -12.69 -21.00 12.66
C HIS A 16 -12.00 -21.10 11.30
N SER A 17 -12.09 -20.07 10.46
CA SER A 17 -11.42 -20.06 9.17
C SER A 17 -9.90 -20.01 9.36
N PRO A 18 -9.14 -20.98 8.82
CA PRO A 18 -7.68 -20.98 8.90
C PRO A 18 -7.03 -20.10 7.82
N VAL A 19 -7.84 -19.44 6.98
CA VAL A 19 -7.36 -18.70 5.81
C VAL A 19 -7.51 -17.20 6.04
N LEU A 20 -6.42 -16.47 5.80
CA LEU A 20 -6.37 -15.02 5.69
C LEU A 20 -5.99 -14.65 4.25
N LEU A 21 -6.82 -13.86 3.58
CA LEU A 21 -6.47 -13.22 2.32
C LEU A 21 -5.88 -11.84 2.63
N HIS A 22 -4.63 -11.60 2.27
CA HIS A 22 -3.99 -10.30 2.43
C HIS A 22 -4.06 -9.52 1.11
N VAL A 23 -4.51 -8.27 1.17
CA VAL A 23 -4.63 -7.34 0.05
C VAL A 23 -3.81 -6.09 0.36
N PRO A 24 -2.50 -6.11 0.08
CA PRO A 24 -1.57 -5.07 0.54
C PRO A 24 -1.59 -3.80 -0.34
N HIS A 25 -1.93 -3.91 -1.64
CA HIS A 25 -1.64 -2.86 -2.62
C HIS A 25 -2.85 -2.41 -3.47
N SER A 26 -4.07 -2.74 -3.04
CA SER A 26 -5.29 -2.38 -3.79
C SER A 26 -5.69 -0.91 -3.68
N SER A 27 -5.22 -0.20 -2.65
CA SER A 27 -5.60 1.19 -2.42
C SER A 27 -4.75 2.16 -3.25
N ARG A 28 -5.39 3.26 -3.63
CA ARG A 28 -4.75 4.44 -4.26
C ARG A 28 -4.65 5.62 -3.30
N ASP A 29 -5.14 5.48 -2.07
CA ASP A 29 -5.25 6.58 -1.12
C ASP A 29 -3.88 7.12 -0.69
N ILE A 30 -3.71 8.43 -0.81
CA ILE A 30 -2.57 9.18 -0.30
C ILE A 30 -3.11 10.15 0.76
N PRO A 31 -2.81 9.93 2.05
CA PRO A 31 -3.25 10.84 3.12
C PRO A 31 -2.82 12.28 2.86
N ALA A 32 -3.68 13.23 3.22
CA ALA A 32 -3.48 14.66 2.94
C ALA A 32 -2.23 15.25 3.59
N ASP A 33 -1.79 14.68 4.72
CA ASP A 33 -0.55 15.02 5.41
C ASP A 33 0.70 14.38 4.78
N VAL A 34 0.55 13.28 4.03
CA VAL A 34 1.63 12.64 3.27
C VAL A 34 1.83 13.29 1.89
N ARG A 35 0.74 13.74 1.25
CA ARG A 35 0.76 14.32 -0.11
C ARG A 35 1.82 15.42 -0.32
N PRO A 36 2.07 16.36 0.61
CA PRO A 36 3.10 17.40 0.46
C PRO A 36 4.53 16.87 0.34
N GLY A 37 4.80 15.64 0.81
CA GLY A 37 6.11 14.99 0.68
C GLY A 37 6.37 14.38 -0.69
N ILE A 38 5.35 14.26 -1.54
CA ILE A 38 5.45 13.72 -2.90
C ILE A 38 5.64 14.87 -3.89
N VAL A 39 6.75 14.86 -4.63
CA VAL A 39 7.13 15.97 -5.54
C VAL A 39 6.40 15.93 -6.89
N LEU A 40 5.77 14.80 -7.20
CA LEU A 40 5.00 14.64 -8.44
C LEU A 40 3.81 15.62 -8.47
N SER A 41 3.52 16.16 -9.65
CA SER A 41 2.22 16.79 -9.91
C SER A 41 1.09 15.76 -9.77
N ASP A 42 -0.15 16.21 -9.61
CA ASP A 42 -1.28 15.29 -9.46
C ASP A 42 -1.43 14.36 -10.67
N ALA A 43 -1.18 14.86 -11.89
CA ALA A 43 -1.24 14.05 -13.10
C ALA A 43 -0.11 12.99 -13.16
N GLU A 44 1.08 13.30 -12.65
CA GLU A 44 2.18 12.35 -12.55
C GLU A 44 1.94 11.30 -11.47
N LEU A 45 1.42 11.73 -10.32
CA LEU A 45 1.04 10.84 -9.23
C LEU A 45 -0.05 9.86 -9.65
N GLU A 46 -1.08 10.31 -10.39
CA GLU A 46 -2.11 9.41 -10.90
C GLU A 46 -1.55 8.33 -11.84
N ARG A 47 -0.58 8.68 -12.70
CA ARG A 47 0.09 7.69 -13.57
C ARG A 47 0.93 6.71 -12.75
N GLU A 48 1.63 7.19 -11.74
CA GLU A 48 2.41 6.32 -10.86
C GLU A 48 1.49 5.39 -10.04
N LEU A 49 0.33 5.87 -9.59
CA LEU A 49 -0.70 5.03 -8.97
C LEU A 49 -1.25 3.97 -9.94
N ASP A 50 -1.41 4.29 -11.23
CA ASP A 50 -1.77 3.28 -12.24
C ASP A 50 -0.71 2.18 -12.39
N HIS A 51 0.56 2.50 -12.20
CA HIS A 51 1.67 1.54 -12.28
C HIS A 51 1.84 0.71 -11.01
N MET A 52 1.58 1.30 -9.85
CA MET A 52 1.93 0.71 -8.56
C MET A 52 0.76 0.08 -7.82
N THR A 53 -0.48 0.38 -8.19
CA THR A 53 -1.67 -0.22 -7.57
C THR A 53 -1.98 -1.57 -8.19
N ASP A 54 -2.10 -2.57 -7.33
CA ASP A 54 -2.60 -3.90 -7.68
C ASP A 54 -4.12 -3.84 -7.87
N SER A 55 -4.53 -3.25 -8.98
CA SER A 55 -5.90 -2.90 -9.27
C SER A 55 -6.81 -4.13 -9.20
N HIS A 56 -8.01 -3.95 -8.63
CA HIS A 56 -9.03 -4.98 -8.43
C HIS A 56 -8.67 -6.15 -7.49
N THR A 57 -7.49 -6.19 -6.86
CA THR A 57 -7.15 -7.30 -5.94
C THR A 57 -8.08 -7.39 -4.72
N ALA A 58 -8.57 -6.26 -4.19
CA ALA A 58 -9.60 -6.25 -3.15
C ALA A 58 -10.93 -6.84 -3.62
N GLU A 59 -11.34 -6.55 -4.87
CA GLU A 59 -12.54 -7.10 -5.48
C GLU A 59 -12.40 -8.61 -5.68
N ILE A 60 -11.28 -9.05 -6.24
CA ILE A 60 -10.96 -10.48 -6.42
C ILE A 60 -10.96 -11.20 -5.08
N ALA A 61 -10.34 -10.65 -4.04
CA ALA A 61 -10.35 -11.23 -2.70
C ALA A 61 -11.77 -11.28 -2.10
N GLY A 62 -12.61 -10.27 -2.36
CA GLY A 62 -14.01 -10.28 -1.98
C GLY A 62 -14.80 -11.39 -2.66
N ARG A 63 -14.66 -11.53 -3.99
CA ARG A 63 -15.29 -12.61 -4.75
C ARG A 63 -14.82 -13.99 -4.30
N ALA A 64 -13.52 -14.15 -4.04
CA ALA A 64 -12.97 -15.39 -3.52
C ALA A 64 -13.57 -15.74 -2.15
N ALA A 65 -13.76 -14.74 -1.28
CA ALA A 65 -14.37 -14.94 0.03
C ALA A 65 -15.86 -15.32 -0.05
N GLU A 66 -16.62 -14.73 -0.98
CA GLU A 66 -18.02 -15.07 -1.26
C GLU A 66 -18.20 -16.50 -1.78
N LEU A 67 -17.26 -16.98 -2.61
CA LEU A 67 -17.31 -18.30 -3.24
C LEU A 67 -16.73 -19.42 -2.37
N ALA A 68 -16.01 -19.08 -1.29
CA ALA A 68 -15.38 -20.06 -0.42
C ALA A 68 -16.42 -20.81 0.43
N GLY A 69 -16.26 -22.14 0.55
CA GLY A 69 -17.10 -22.97 1.43
C GLY A 69 -16.98 -22.62 2.93
N LEU A 70 -15.88 -21.97 3.31
CA LEU A 70 -15.69 -21.34 4.62
C LEU A 70 -15.08 -19.96 4.40
N THR A 71 -15.78 -18.90 4.79
CA THR A 71 -15.37 -17.52 4.50
C THR A 71 -14.01 -17.21 5.13
N PRO A 72 -12.98 -16.83 4.35
CA PRO A 72 -11.69 -16.41 4.87
C PRO A 72 -11.78 -15.04 5.54
N TRP A 73 -10.85 -14.77 6.46
CA TRP A 73 -10.60 -13.40 6.89
C TRP A 73 -9.95 -12.62 5.75
N ARG A 74 -10.12 -11.29 5.71
CA ARG A 74 -9.39 -10.45 4.76
C ARG A 74 -8.70 -9.29 5.46
N PHE A 75 -7.40 -9.15 5.27
CA PHE A 75 -6.63 -8.00 5.72
C PHE A 75 -6.40 -7.08 4.52
N VAL A 76 -6.96 -5.88 4.53
CA VAL A 76 -6.92 -4.96 3.39
C VAL A 76 -6.24 -3.67 3.81
N ASN A 77 -5.10 -3.36 3.20
CA ASN A 77 -4.43 -2.07 3.41
C ASN A 77 -5.19 -0.95 2.70
N ARG A 78 -5.37 0.18 3.39
CA ARG A 78 -6.19 1.32 2.94
C ARG A 78 -5.36 2.48 2.42
N ALA A 79 -4.06 2.53 2.68
CA ALA A 79 -3.13 3.47 2.04
C ALA A 79 -2.50 2.83 0.79
N SER A 80 -2.16 3.65 -0.21
CA SER A 80 -1.34 3.25 -1.34
C SER A 80 0.05 2.81 -0.87
N ARG A 81 0.65 1.85 -1.57
CA ARG A 81 2.04 1.43 -1.33
C ARG A 81 3.07 2.54 -1.52
N LEU A 82 2.69 3.63 -2.22
CA LEU A 82 3.52 4.83 -2.34
C LEU A 82 3.64 5.58 -1.00
N VAL A 83 2.73 5.37 -0.05
CA VAL A 83 2.81 5.89 1.32
C VAL A 83 3.73 4.99 2.14
N VAL A 84 3.33 3.73 2.27
CA VAL A 84 4.11 2.67 2.91
C VAL A 84 3.77 1.34 2.24
N ASP A 85 4.80 0.58 1.90
CA ASP A 85 4.66 -0.75 1.31
C ASP A 85 4.76 -1.82 2.41
N PRO A 86 3.64 -2.47 2.81
CA PRO A 86 3.63 -3.43 3.92
C PRO A 86 4.34 -4.75 3.58
N GLU A 87 4.75 -4.95 2.33
CA GLU A 87 5.49 -6.15 1.89
C GLU A 87 7.01 -5.92 1.84
N ARG A 88 7.48 -4.77 2.34
CA ARG A 88 8.89 -4.40 2.40
C ARG A 88 9.39 -4.39 3.83
N PHE A 89 10.66 -4.72 4.03
CA PHE A 89 11.27 -4.56 5.35
C PHE A 89 11.52 -3.07 5.64
N PRO A 90 11.30 -2.60 6.88
CA PRO A 90 11.51 -1.20 7.25
C PRO A 90 12.97 -0.89 7.59
N ASP A 91 13.89 -1.82 7.34
CA ASP A 91 15.27 -1.75 7.77
C ASP A 91 16.25 -2.15 6.64
N GLU A 92 17.54 -2.23 6.97
CA GLU A 92 18.62 -2.47 6.01
C GLU A 92 18.54 -3.79 5.25
N ARG A 93 17.63 -4.69 5.64
CA ARG A 93 17.36 -5.95 4.93
C ARG A 93 16.61 -5.72 3.62
N GLU A 94 15.95 -4.57 3.44
CA GLU A 94 15.19 -4.27 2.22
C GLU A 94 16.10 -3.82 1.08
N GLU A 95 16.38 -4.73 0.15
CA GLU A 95 17.22 -4.49 -1.02
C GLU A 95 16.65 -3.40 -1.94
N MET A 96 15.32 -3.25 -2.01
CA MET A 96 14.70 -2.24 -2.89
C MET A 96 14.89 -0.81 -2.38
N THR A 97 15.32 -0.62 -1.13
CA THR A 97 15.73 0.70 -0.62
C THR A 97 16.85 1.30 -1.46
N ALA A 98 17.76 0.48 -1.99
CA ALA A 98 18.89 0.93 -2.83
C ALA A 98 18.44 1.57 -4.16
N VAL A 99 17.24 1.24 -4.64
CA VAL A 99 16.64 1.84 -5.85
C VAL A 99 15.48 2.78 -5.52
N GLY A 100 15.27 3.08 -4.24
CA GLY A 100 14.25 4.00 -3.74
C GLY A 100 12.82 3.43 -3.72
N MET A 101 12.67 2.11 -3.66
CA MET A 101 11.38 1.40 -3.61
C MET A 101 11.28 0.48 -2.38
N GLY A 102 11.83 0.92 -1.23
CA GLY A 102 11.77 0.21 0.04
C GLY A 102 10.41 0.37 0.74
N ALA A 103 10.36 0.24 2.08
CA ALA A 103 9.11 0.42 2.85
C ALA A 103 8.48 1.80 2.61
N VAL A 104 9.30 2.85 2.50
CA VAL A 104 8.88 4.17 2.00
C VAL A 104 9.58 4.46 0.69
N TYR A 105 8.80 4.75 -0.36
CA TYR A 105 9.35 4.98 -1.69
C TYR A 105 9.95 6.39 -1.77
N THR A 106 11.18 6.50 -2.26
CA THR A 106 11.83 7.78 -2.59
C THR A 106 11.93 7.99 -4.09
N ARG A 107 11.72 6.91 -4.87
CA ARG A 107 11.71 6.89 -6.33
C ARG A 107 10.44 6.25 -6.86
N THR A 108 10.06 6.62 -8.08
CA THR A 108 8.94 6.01 -8.81
C THR A 108 9.32 4.65 -9.38
N SER A 109 8.34 3.94 -9.94
CA SER A 109 8.48 2.73 -10.74
C SER A 109 9.51 2.86 -11.88
N HIS A 110 9.68 4.08 -12.39
CA HIS A 110 10.64 4.44 -13.44
C HIS A 110 11.94 5.06 -12.92
N ARG A 111 12.15 5.05 -11.60
CA ARG A 111 13.33 5.60 -10.90
C ARG A 111 13.45 7.13 -10.92
N GLU A 112 12.39 7.82 -11.28
CA GLU A 112 12.29 9.27 -11.14
C GLU A 112 12.09 9.65 -9.67
N VAL A 113 12.33 10.91 -9.31
CA VAL A 113 12.18 11.38 -7.93
C VAL A 113 10.70 11.36 -7.51
N LEU A 114 10.36 10.56 -6.50
CA LEU A 114 9.02 10.56 -5.88
C LEU A 114 8.99 11.48 -4.65
N ARG A 115 10.07 11.44 -3.85
CA ARG A 115 10.26 12.28 -2.65
C ARG A 115 11.64 12.93 -2.68
N PRO A 116 11.84 14.09 -2.04
CA PRO A 116 13.14 14.75 -2.01
C PRO A 116 14.23 13.85 -1.41
N ASP A 117 15.46 14.05 -1.87
CA ASP A 117 16.61 13.37 -1.28
C ASP A 117 16.75 13.76 0.21
N GLY A 118 17.11 12.78 1.05
CA GLY A 118 17.16 12.97 2.50
C GLY A 118 15.81 12.76 3.21
N THR A 119 14.75 12.38 2.49
CA THR A 119 13.54 11.83 3.12
C THR A 119 13.90 10.57 3.91
N ASP A 120 13.43 10.49 5.14
CA ASP A 120 13.59 9.30 5.99
C ASP A 120 12.86 8.11 5.36
N PRO A 121 13.55 7.00 5.05
CA PRO A 121 12.91 5.80 4.51
C PRO A 121 12.13 5.00 5.58
N GLU A 122 12.18 5.40 6.86
CA GLU A 122 11.36 4.78 7.90
C GLU A 122 9.86 5.04 7.68
N PRO A 123 8.98 4.09 8.06
CA PRO A 123 7.53 4.21 7.88
C PRO A 123 6.94 5.51 8.50
N LEU A 124 6.02 6.15 7.75
CA LEU A 124 5.32 7.39 8.10
C LEU A 124 4.21 7.21 9.16
#